data_AF-A0A968CBR9-F1
#
_entry.id   AF-A0A968CBR9-F1
#
_cell.length_a   1.000
_cell.length_b   1.000
_cell.length_c   1.000
_cell.angle_alpha   90.00
_cell.angle_beta   90.00
_cell.angle_gamma   90.00
#
_symmetry.space_group_name_H-M   'P 1'
#
loop_
_entity.id
_entity.type
_entity.pdbx_description
1 polymer ?
#
loop_
_entity_poly.entity_id
_entity_poly.type
_entity_poly.pdbx_seq_one_letter_code
_entity_poly.pdbx_strand_id
1 'polypeptide(L)'
;VWLVAALALAAGCGDDDGDDGIPVVDMGPGVDGDVDPTPDMFTPDPDGGLCVDEDEDGYGEGCAAGPDCDDTSAAISPDATEVCNLVDDDCDDATDEDVDAPSCELSEGVCAGAVARCGADGFMACDATDYGSDYEVDETACDGLDNDCDGTQDEGCTCTPGDTQPCGLDVGACMPGTQTCGDDATWGTCEDEVGPMGETCDGIDNDCDGTDDEPGDLTAPDCPLQQGVCAGSKRACGGVAGWIACSGIESYGGDYQAVETLCDGLDNNCDGITDEGCDCIDGETQACGTDTGVCMAGTQTCTAG
;
A
#
# COMPACT_ATOMS: atom_id res chain seq x y z
N VAL A 1 -33.72 3.82 4.40
CA VAL A 1 -34.72 4.91 4.25
C VAL A 1 -33.95 6.13 3.81
N TRP A 2 -34.07 6.55 2.55
CA TRP A 2 -33.67 7.81 1.88
C TRP A 2 -33.63 7.48 0.38
N LEU A 3 -34.80 7.49 -0.27
CA LEU A 3 -35.29 8.49 -1.23
C LEU A 3 -34.67 8.34 -2.64
N VAL A 4 -35.41 7.69 -3.53
CA VAL A 4 -35.21 7.69 -4.99
C VAL A 4 -36.13 8.76 -5.56
N ALA A 5 -35.59 9.70 -6.34
CA ALA A 5 -36.38 10.60 -7.17
C ALA A 5 -35.80 10.56 -8.59
N ALA A 6 -36.55 9.92 -9.49
CA ALA A 6 -36.33 9.95 -10.93
C ALA A 6 -36.96 11.23 -11.51
N LEU A 7 -36.20 11.95 -12.34
CA LEU A 7 -36.71 13.05 -13.15
C LEU A 7 -36.40 12.74 -14.62
N ALA A 8 -37.47 12.46 -15.38
CA ALA A 8 -37.44 12.30 -16.81
C ALA A 8 -37.60 13.68 -17.48
N LEU A 9 -36.72 14.01 -18.43
CA LEU A 9 -36.91 15.12 -19.37
C LEU A 9 -37.24 14.54 -20.74
N ALA A 10 -38.44 14.83 -21.22
CA ALA A 10 -38.88 14.54 -22.58
C ALA A 10 -38.64 15.78 -23.46
N ALA A 11 -38.00 15.54 -24.60
CA ALA A 11 -37.85 16.48 -25.69
C ALA A 11 -39.18 16.71 -26.41
N GLY A 12 -39.43 17.96 -26.81
CA GLY A 12 -40.49 18.34 -27.74
C GLY A 12 -40.00 19.51 -28.58
N CYS A 13 -39.67 19.24 -29.84
CA CYS A 13 -39.44 20.25 -30.87
C CYS A 13 -40.80 20.76 -31.36
N GLY A 14 -40.93 22.08 -31.48
CA GLY A 14 -42.08 22.75 -32.10
C GLY A 14 -41.69 23.26 -33.49
N ASP A 15 -42.50 22.88 -34.48
CA ASP A 15 -42.58 23.46 -35.81
C ASP A 15 -43.23 24.85 -35.76
N ASP A 16 -42.69 25.83 -36.49
CA ASP A 16 -43.43 27.03 -36.89
C ASP A 16 -42.87 27.56 -38.23
N ASP A 17 -43.51 27.13 -39.32
CA ASP A 17 -43.47 27.78 -40.64
C ASP A 17 -44.45 28.96 -40.64
N GLY A 18 -44.01 30.15 -41.07
CA GLY A 18 -44.89 31.32 -41.17
C GLY A 18 -44.24 32.55 -41.80
N ASP A 19 -44.31 32.61 -43.12
CA ASP A 19 -43.98 33.72 -44.02
C ASP A 19 -44.86 34.98 -43.80
N ASP A 20 -44.45 36.08 -44.46
CA ASP A 20 -45.18 37.32 -44.77
C ASP A 20 -44.97 38.56 -43.86
N GLY A 21 -44.19 39.52 -44.35
CA GLY A 21 -44.18 40.87 -43.78
C GLY A 21 -43.23 41.90 -44.39
N ILE A 22 -43.35 42.19 -45.70
CA ILE A 22 -42.71 43.33 -46.38
C ILE A 22 -43.11 44.67 -45.73
N PRO A 23 -42.18 45.64 -45.62
CA PRO A 23 -42.55 47.02 -45.89
C PRO A 23 -41.67 47.68 -46.97
N VAL A 24 -42.38 48.25 -47.91
CA VAL A 24 -41.94 49.15 -48.99
C VAL A 24 -41.29 50.44 -48.45
N VAL A 25 -40.14 50.83 -49.01
CA VAL A 25 -39.73 52.26 -49.12
C VAL A 25 -39.02 52.53 -50.46
N ASP A 26 -39.79 53.18 -51.32
CA ASP A 26 -39.53 54.30 -52.25
C ASP A 26 -38.20 54.47 -53.02
N MET A 27 -38.37 54.88 -54.28
CA MET A 27 -37.38 55.00 -55.35
C MET A 27 -36.67 56.37 -55.39
N GLY A 28 -35.33 56.33 -55.35
CA GLY A 28 -34.37 57.18 -56.11
C GLY A 28 -34.13 58.62 -55.63
N PRO A 29 -33.20 59.38 -56.27
CA PRO A 29 -32.23 58.99 -57.31
C PRO A 29 -30.76 59.46 -57.05
N GLY A 30 -29.79 58.77 -57.67
CA GLY A 30 -28.52 59.32 -58.19
C GLY A 30 -27.39 59.67 -57.21
N VAL A 31 -26.21 59.09 -57.44
CA VAL A 31 -24.89 59.73 -57.66
C VAL A 31 -23.90 58.59 -57.92
N ASP A 32 -23.37 58.48 -59.13
CA ASP A 32 -22.05 58.96 -59.54
C ASP A 32 -20.89 58.23 -58.86
N GLY A 33 -20.21 57.40 -59.65
CA GLY A 33 -18.76 57.21 -59.64
C GLY A 33 -18.19 56.39 -58.49
N ASP A 34 -17.80 55.16 -58.80
CA ASP A 34 -16.39 54.76 -58.66
C ASP A 34 -16.13 53.59 -59.62
N VAL A 35 -15.61 53.97 -60.80
CA VAL A 35 -14.86 53.05 -61.65
C VAL A 35 -13.52 52.92 -60.94
N ASP A 36 -13.29 51.81 -60.27
CA ASP A 36 -11.94 51.38 -59.94
C ASP A 36 -11.35 50.69 -61.17
N PRO A 37 -10.30 51.24 -61.81
CA PRO A 37 -9.59 50.58 -62.88
C PRO A 37 -8.28 50.04 -62.32
N THR A 38 -8.33 48.99 -61.51
CA THR A 38 -7.22 48.04 -61.49
C THR A 38 -7.40 47.12 -62.69
N PRO A 39 -6.37 46.95 -63.54
CA PRO A 39 -6.45 46.00 -64.62
C PRO A 39 -6.34 44.61 -63.99
N ASP A 40 -7.48 43.95 -63.74
CA ASP A 40 -7.49 42.51 -63.60
C ASP A 40 -6.76 41.96 -64.83
N MET A 41 -5.66 41.26 -64.57
CA MET A 41 -4.90 40.56 -65.59
C MET A 41 -5.72 39.39 -66.09
N PHE A 42 -6.73 39.72 -66.91
CA PHE A 42 -7.28 38.81 -67.90
C PHE A 42 -6.12 38.49 -68.86
N THR A 43 -5.33 37.48 -68.51
CA THR A 43 -4.53 36.78 -69.51
C THR A 43 -5.51 35.87 -70.24
N PRO A 44 -5.90 36.15 -71.50
CA PRO A 44 -6.70 35.21 -72.24
C PRO A 44 -5.81 34.00 -72.56
N ASP A 45 -6.06 32.89 -71.87
CA ASP A 45 -5.63 31.56 -72.29
C ASP A 45 -6.22 31.27 -73.69
N PRO A 46 -5.40 30.83 -74.66
CA PRO A 46 -5.84 30.62 -76.04
C PRO A 46 -6.79 29.43 -76.26
N ASP A 47 -7.09 28.61 -75.25
CA ASP A 47 -7.88 27.37 -75.40
C ASP A 47 -9.24 27.36 -74.67
N GLY A 48 -9.93 28.50 -74.54
CA GLY A 48 -11.40 28.53 -74.43
C GLY A 48 -12.07 27.82 -73.24
N GLY A 49 -11.31 27.46 -72.21
CA GLY A 49 -11.79 27.24 -70.84
C GLY A 49 -11.41 28.47 -70.02
N LEU A 50 -12.34 28.99 -69.22
CA LEU A 50 -12.00 30.03 -68.25
C LEU A 50 -11.40 29.31 -67.05
N CYS A 51 -10.16 29.61 -66.70
CA CYS A 51 -9.61 29.29 -65.38
C CYS A 51 -10.32 30.18 -64.35
N VAL A 52 -10.99 29.55 -63.40
CA VAL A 52 -11.52 30.22 -62.20
C VAL A 52 -10.54 29.88 -61.10
N ASP A 53 -9.87 30.92 -60.59
CA ASP A 53 -8.79 30.88 -59.60
C ASP A 53 -8.97 32.18 -58.79
N GLU A 54 -9.69 32.10 -57.67
CA GLU A 54 -10.11 33.27 -56.87
C GLU A 54 -9.06 33.72 -55.85
N ASP A 55 -8.14 32.84 -55.44
CA ASP A 55 -7.04 33.16 -54.52
C ASP A 55 -5.66 33.35 -55.19
N GLU A 56 -5.58 33.16 -56.51
CA GLU A 56 -4.43 33.35 -57.37
C GLU A 56 -3.26 32.39 -57.10
N ASP A 57 -3.53 31.16 -56.63
CA ASP A 57 -2.51 30.14 -56.36
C ASP A 57 -2.15 29.28 -57.59
N GLY A 58 -2.96 29.37 -58.66
CA GLY A 58 -2.77 28.70 -59.95
C GLY A 58 -3.55 27.40 -60.12
N TYR A 59 -4.25 26.93 -59.09
CA TYR A 59 -5.21 25.84 -59.10
C TYR A 59 -6.64 26.41 -59.25
N GLY A 60 -7.62 25.53 -59.52
CA GLY A 60 -9.02 25.94 -59.67
C GLY A 60 -9.76 25.34 -60.85
N GLU A 61 -11.05 25.65 -61.00
CA GLU A 61 -11.88 25.02 -62.04
C GLU A 61 -11.40 25.42 -63.45
N GLY A 62 -10.89 24.45 -64.19
CA GLY A 62 -10.38 24.67 -65.55
C GLY A 62 -8.95 25.24 -65.62
N CYS A 63 -8.26 25.35 -64.48
CA CYS A 63 -6.85 25.72 -64.39
C CYS A 63 -5.92 24.61 -64.94
N ALA A 64 -4.75 25.00 -65.43
CA ALA A 64 -3.78 24.05 -65.99
C ALA A 64 -3.05 23.22 -64.94
N ALA A 65 -2.94 23.72 -63.71
CA ALA A 65 -2.27 23.04 -62.60
C ALA A 65 -3.14 21.91 -62.01
N GLY A 66 -4.46 22.06 -62.04
CA GLY A 66 -5.41 21.04 -61.57
C GLY A 66 -6.65 21.70 -60.96
N PRO A 67 -7.68 20.90 -60.59
CA PRO A 67 -8.78 21.37 -59.77
C PRO A 67 -8.30 21.70 -58.35
N ASP A 68 -8.99 22.63 -57.71
CA ASP A 68 -8.83 23.00 -56.31
C ASP A 68 -10.07 22.58 -55.51
N CYS A 69 -9.88 22.12 -54.27
CA CYS A 69 -10.95 21.79 -53.34
C CYS A 69 -11.46 23.01 -52.54
N ASP A 70 -10.70 24.12 -52.43
CA ASP A 70 -11.16 25.41 -51.91
C ASP A 70 -10.51 26.61 -52.63
N ASP A 71 -11.14 27.02 -53.75
CA ASP A 71 -10.75 28.14 -54.63
C ASP A 71 -10.63 29.52 -53.95
N THR A 72 -10.98 29.61 -52.66
CA THR A 72 -10.91 30.85 -51.86
C THR A 72 -9.70 30.91 -50.93
N SER A 73 -8.86 29.88 -50.89
CA SER A 73 -7.77 29.71 -49.95
C SER A 73 -6.52 29.09 -50.59
N ALA A 74 -5.53 29.94 -50.91
CA ALA A 74 -4.25 29.52 -51.51
C ALA A 74 -3.38 28.60 -50.62
N ALA A 75 -3.87 28.25 -49.43
CA ALA A 75 -3.28 27.25 -48.54
C ALA A 75 -3.84 25.84 -48.76
N ILE A 76 -4.91 25.71 -49.54
CA ILE A 76 -5.61 24.47 -49.86
C ILE A 76 -5.50 24.30 -51.38
N SER A 77 -4.64 23.39 -51.84
CA SER A 77 -4.51 23.05 -53.26
C SER A 77 -3.60 21.82 -53.44
N PRO A 78 -3.63 21.14 -54.60
CA PRO A 78 -2.82 19.93 -54.85
C PRO A 78 -1.31 19.97 -54.62
N ASP A 79 -0.70 21.15 -54.46
CA ASP A 79 0.72 21.33 -54.14
C ASP A 79 0.96 21.82 -52.69
N ALA A 80 -0.10 21.99 -51.90
CA ALA A 80 -0.02 22.38 -50.51
C ALA A 80 0.64 21.28 -49.65
N THR A 81 1.04 21.65 -48.43
CA THR A 81 1.56 20.69 -47.45
C THR A 81 0.55 20.57 -46.34
N GLU A 82 0.16 19.35 -46.05
CA GLU A 82 -0.76 19.03 -44.96
C GLU A 82 -0.35 19.68 -43.64
N VAL A 83 -1.32 20.35 -43.03
CA VAL A 83 -1.23 20.90 -41.69
C VAL A 83 -2.37 20.32 -40.88
N CYS A 84 -2.08 19.87 -39.66
CA CYS A 84 -3.12 19.40 -38.75
C CYS A 84 -4.17 20.49 -38.48
N ASN A 85 -5.29 20.46 -39.20
CA ASN A 85 -6.37 21.43 -39.16
C ASN A 85 -7.74 20.81 -39.51
N LEU A 86 -7.81 19.48 -39.75
CA LEU A 86 -8.99 18.73 -40.17
C LEU A 86 -9.54 19.14 -41.56
N VAL A 87 -8.68 19.72 -42.39
CA VAL A 87 -8.90 20.06 -43.79
C VAL A 87 -7.93 19.23 -44.63
N ASP A 88 -8.40 18.80 -45.79
CA ASP A 88 -7.58 18.21 -46.84
C ASP A 88 -6.89 19.37 -47.55
N ASP A 89 -5.67 19.72 -47.14
CA ASP A 89 -4.95 20.88 -47.65
C ASP A 89 -4.40 20.55 -49.06
N ASP A 90 -4.01 19.31 -49.34
CA ASP A 90 -3.45 18.87 -50.62
C ASP A 90 -4.46 18.24 -51.61
N CYS A 91 -5.74 18.28 -51.26
CA CYS A 91 -6.88 17.85 -52.07
C CYS A 91 -6.75 16.41 -52.61
N ASP A 92 -6.18 15.48 -51.85
CA ASP A 92 -5.98 14.08 -52.25
C ASP A 92 -7.07 13.09 -51.78
N ASP A 93 -8.15 13.61 -51.15
CA ASP A 93 -9.24 12.90 -50.46
C ASP A 93 -8.83 12.19 -49.15
N ALA A 94 -7.60 12.38 -48.66
CA ALA A 94 -7.24 12.15 -47.27
C ALA A 94 -7.30 13.47 -46.48
N THR A 95 -7.04 13.42 -45.18
CA THR A 95 -7.19 14.60 -44.32
C THR A 95 -6.18 14.45 -43.20
N ASP A 96 -5.30 15.43 -43.07
CA ASP A 96 -4.18 15.43 -42.12
C ASP A 96 -3.33 14.15 -42.22
N GLU A 97 -3.05 13.67 -43.43
CA GLU A 97 -2.05 12.65 -43.70
C GLU A 97 -0.65 13.25 -43.82
N ASP A 98 0.38 12.40 -43.70
CA ASP A 98 1.79 12.80 -43.81
C ASP A 98 2.23 14.01 -42.93
N VAL A 99 1.43 14.38 -41.92
CA VAL A 99 1.76 15.38 -40.91
C VAL A 99 2.76 14.83 -39.90
N ASP A 100 3.87 15.55 -39.74
CA ASP A 100 4.89 15.27 -38.74
C ASP A 100 4.37 15.62 -37.33
N ALA A 101 3.71 14.66 -36.69
CA ALA A 101 3.18 14.83 -35.34
C ALA A 101 4.29 15.06 -34.29
N PRO A 102 4.15 16.06 -33.40
CA PRO A 102 5.10 16.28 -32.32
C PRO A 102 5.05 15.12 -31.32
N SER A 103 6.19 14.80 -30.72
CA SER A 103 6.28 13.83 -29.63
C SER A 103 5.52 14.30 -28.39
N CYS A 104 4.91 13.36 -27.67
CA CYS A 104 4.29 13.64 -26.38
C CYS A 104 5.31 14.07 -25.31
N GLU A 105 4.80 14.64 -24.21
CA GLU A 105 5.63 15.18 -23.12
C GLU A 105 6.36 14.07 -22.35
N LEU A 106 5.68 12.94 -22.11
CA LEU A 106 6.28 11.75 -21.52
C LEU A 106 6.97 10.96 -22.63
N SER A 107 8.25 10.65 -22.44
CA SER A 107 9.09 10.01 -23.46
C SER A 107 10.01 8.91 -22.92
N GLU A 108 9.89 8.62 -21.63
CA GLU A 108 10.56 7.50 -20.96
C GLU A 108 9.61 6.30 -20.85
N GLY A 109 10.15 5.14 -20.47
CA GLY A 109 9.34 3.95 -20.20
C GLY A 109 8.43 3.51 -21.35
N VAL A 110 7.20 3.13 -21.00
CA VAL A 110 6.18 2.70 -21.97
C VAL A 110 5.68 3.85 -22.86
N CYS A 111 5.86 5.11 -22.43
CA CYS A 111 5.47 6.29 -23.19
C CYS A 111 6.43 6.63 -24.35
N ALA A 112 7.57 5.96 -24.44
CA ALA A 112 8.58 6.24 -25.44
C ALA A 112 8.03 6.12 -26.87
N GLY A 113 8.07 7.23 -27.61
CA GLY A 113 7.63 7.30 -29.00
C GLY A 113 6.14 7.63 -29.20
N ALA A 114 5.40 7.95 -28.14
CA ALA A 114 4.06 8.49 -28.27
C ALA A 114 4.07 9.86 -29.00
N VAL A 115 3.08 10.07 -29.87
CA VAL A 115 2.93 11.29 -30.68
C VAL A 115 1.54 11.88 -30.50
N ALA A 116 1.44 13.20 -30.58
CA ALA A 116 0.18 13.92 -30.43
C ALA A 116 -0.79 13.60 -31.57
N ARG A 117 -2.09 13.52 -31.24
CA ARG A 117 -3.16 13.34 -32.23
C ARG A 117 -3.55 14.66 -32.87
N CYS A 118 -3.94 14.59 -34.13
CA CYS A 118 -4.52 15.74 -34.80
C CYS A 118 -5.95 16.03 -34.31
N GLY A 119 -6.29 17.30 -34.15
CA GLY A 119 -7.61 17.78 -33.71
C GLY A 119 -7.97 19.13 -34.34
N ALA A 120 -9.17 19.61 -34.03
CA ALA A 120 -9.76 20.79 -34.68
C ALA A 120 -8.99 22.11 -34.49
N ASP A 121 -8.16 22.19 -33.45
CA ASP A 121 -7.34 23.37 -33.13
C ASP A 121 -5.83 23.05 -33.27
N GLY A 122 -5.49 22.08 -34.14
CA GLY A 122 -4.14 21.54 -34.28
C GLY A 122 -3.88 20.32 -33.41
N PHE A 123 -2.60 20.03 -33.16
CA PHE A 123 -2.20 18.88 -32.35
C PHE A 123 -2.73 18.99 -30.91
N MET A 124 -3.46 17.97 -30.49
CA MET A 124 -4.02 17.86 -29.16
C MET A 124 -2.94 17.53 -28.14
N ALA A 125 -3.10 18.01 -26.90
CA ALA A 125 -2.26 17.55 -25.80
C ALA A 125 -2.46 16.04 -25.61
N CYS A 126 -1.35 15.31 -25.42
CA CYS A 126 -1.42 13.88 -25.21
C CYS A 126 -2.15 13.55 -23.90
N ASP A 127 -2.98 12.51 -23.95
CA ASP A 127 -3.64 11.95 -22.79
C ASP A 127 -3.30 10.45 -22.64
N ALA A 128 -3.87 9.80 -21.62
CA ALA A 128 -3.60 8.40 -21.31
C ALA A 128 -3.77 7.45 -22.52
N THR A 129 -4.65 7.77 -23.46
CA THR A 129 -4.90 6.92 -24.63
C THR A 129 -3.79 6.99 -25.69
N ASP A 130 -2.92 7.98 -25.62
CA ASP A 130 -1.79 8.16 -26.55
C ASP A 130 -0.54 7.38 -26.12
N TYR A 131 -0.43 7.07 -24.82
CA TYR A 131 0.72 6.37 -24.23
C TYR A 131 0.60 4.83 -24.24
N GLY A 132 -0.51 4.28 -24.72
CA GLY A 132 -0.70 2.83 -24.88
C GLY A 132 -1.48 2.16 -23.74
N SER A 133 -1.59 0.84 -23.80
CA SER A 133 -2.37 0.04 -22.83
C SER A 133 -1.69 -0.13 -21.48
N ASP A 134 -0.37 0.02 -21.46
CA ASP A 134 0.47 -0.26 -20.31
C ASP A 134 0.76 1.01 -19.51
N TYR A 135 0.29 2.18 -19.98
CA TYR A 135 0.42 3.45 -19.27
C TYR A 135 -0.46 3.49 -18.01
N GLU A 136 0.15 3.87 -16.89
CA GLU A 136 -0.48 4.12 -15.61
C GLU A 136 -0.15 5.54 -15.13
N VAL A 137 -1.01 6.14 -14.31
CA VAL A 137 -0.72 7.48 -13.73
C VAL A 137 0.17 7.37 -12.50
N ASP A 138 0.03 6.26 -11.78
CA ASP A 138 0.85 5.86 -10.64
C ASP A 138 1.29 4.42 -10.93
N GLU A 139 2.56 4.09 -10.68
CA GLU A 139 3.10 2.74 -10.88
C GLU A 139 2.42 1.72 -9.93
N THR A 140 1.62 0.81 -10.49
CA THR A 140 0.90 -0.22 -9.72
C THR A 140 1.05 -1.63 -10.27
N ALA A 141 1.44 -1.78 -11.53
CA ALA A 141 1.59 -3.07 -12.18
C ALA A 141 2.84 -3.84 -11.68
N CYS A 142 3.89 -3.13 -11.26
CA CYS A 142 5.11 -3.71 -10.69
C CYS A 142 5.67 -4.86 -11.57
N ASP A 143 5.65 -4.66 -12.88
CA ASP A 143 5.89 -5.67 -13.90
C ASP A 143 7.28 -5.53 -14.55
N GLY A 144 8.12 -4.65 -14.02
CA GLY A 144 9.41 -4.35 -14.59
C GLY A 144 9.30 -3.55 -15.87
N LEU A 145 8.26 -2.72 -16.01
CA LEU A 145 8.18 -1.57 -16.92
C LEU A 145 8.12 -0.25 -16.12
N ASP A 146 8.30 0.86 -16.81
CA ASP A 146 8.12 2.22 -16.29
C ASP A 146 6.77 2.70 -16.85
N ASN A 147 5.68 2.40 -16.14
CA ASN A 147 4.32 2.57 -16.64
C ASN A 147 3.80 3.99 -16.41
N ASP A 148 4.36 4.73 -15.45
CA ASP A 148 4.06 6.15 -15.22
C ASP A 148 5.01 7.12 -15.93
N CYS A 149 6.04 6.58 -16.59
CA CYS A 149 6.97 7.26 -17.47
C CYS A 149 7.78 8.35 -16.77
N ASP A 150 8.10 8.13 -15.49
CA ASP A 150 8.90 9.04 -14.68
C ASP A 150 10.42 8.81 -14.82
N GLY A 151 10.80 7.78 -15.59
CA GLY A 151 12.18 7.38 -15.90
C GLY A 151 12.76 6.38 -14.90
N THR A 152 11.95 5.92 -13.96
CA THR A 152 12.29 4.88 -13.01
C THR A 152 11.30 3.71 -13.12
N GLN A 153 11.61 2.56 -12.51
CA GLN A 153 10.85 1.34 -12.75
C GLN A 153 10.39 0.73 -11.43
N ASP A 154 9.11 0.39 -11.34
CA ASP A 154 8.46 -0.24 -10.19
C ASP A 154 8.57 0.60 -8.89
N GLU A 155 8.48 1.94 -8.98
CA GLU A 155 8.56 2.85 -7.82
C GLU A 155 7.41 2.64 -6.85
N GLY A 156 7.75 2.27 -5.62
CA GLY A 156 6.74 2.02 -4.57
C GLY A 156 6.28 0.57 -4.47
N CYS A 157 6.78 -0.30 -5.35
CA CYS A 157 6.62 -1.74 -5.23
C CYS A 157 7.56 -2.29 -4.14
N THR A 158 7.05 -3.14 -3.25
CA THR A 158 7.90 -3.78 -2.22
C THR A 158 8.55 -5.07 -2.71
N CYS A 159 7.98 -5.67 -3.75
CA CYS A 159 8.43 -6.88 -4.42
C CYS A 159 7.73 -7.03 -5.78
N THR A 160 8.27 -7.88 -6.65
CA THR A 160 7.64 -8.22 -7.93
C THR A 160 6.68 -9.41 -7.74
N PRO A 161 5.46 -9.38 -8.32
CA PRO A 161 4.51 -10.48 -8.20
C PRO A 161 5.10 -11.85 -8.52
N GLY A 162 4.90 -12.81 -7.62
CA GLY A 162 5.43 -14.17 -7.73
C GLY A 162 6.85 -14.37 -7.19
N ASP A 163 7.57 -13.31 -6.80
CA ASP A 163 8.82 -13.45 -6.07
C ASP A 163 8.61 -14.17 -4.74
N THR A 164 9.66 -14.86 -4.28
CA THR A 164 9.64 -15.56 -2.98
C THR A 164 10.85 -15.16 -2.15
N GLN A 165 10.66 -14.99 -0.84
CA GLN A 165 11.75 -14.76 0.10
C GLN A 165 11.54 -15.49 1.43
N PRO A 166 12.63 -15.79 2.18
CA PRO A 166 12.49 -16.32 3.53
C PRO A 166 11.86 -15.27 4.46
N CYS A 167 11.12 -15.75 5.45
CA CYS A 167 10.47 -14.94 6.47
C CYS A 167 10.46 -15.68 7.81
N GLY A 168 10.11 -14.99 8.89
CA GLY A 168 10.17 -15.54 10.24
C GLY A 168 11.58 -15.50 10.85
N LEU A 169 11.74 -16.18 12.00
CA LEU A 169 13.00 -16.26 12.76
C LEU A 169 13.73 -17.58 12.48
N ASP A 170 15.05 -17.53 12.49
CA ASP A 170 15.94 -18.69 12.36
C ASP A 170 16.84 -18.79 13.62
N VAL A 171 16.18 -18.85 14.78
CA VAL A 171 16.79 -18.85 16.12
C VAL A 171 16.09 -19.91 16.97
N GLY A 172 16.86 -20.68 17.73
CA GLY A 172 16.32 -21.67 18.65
C GLY A 172 15.53 -22.77 17.93
N ALA A 173 14.29 -22.98 18.40
CA ALA A 173 13.31 -23.89 17.81
C ALA A 173 12.56 -23.29 16.61
N CYS A 174 12.64 -21.97 16.38
CA CYS A 174 11.96 -21.34 15.26
C CYS A 174 12.57 -21.78 13.93
N MET A 175 11.70 -21.96 12.95
CA MET A 175 12.10 -22.25 11.58
C MET A 175 11.50 -21.19 10.67
N PRO A 176 12.33 -20.58 9.80
CA PRO A 176 11.85 -19.59 8.85
C PRO A 176 10.91 -20.26 7.85
N GLY A 177 9.85 -19.54 7.51
CA GLY A 177 8.93 -19.88 6.43
C GLY A 177 9.35 -19.24 5.11
N THR A 178 8.44 -19.30 4.14
CA THR A 178 8.56 -18.59 2.86
C THR A 178 7.33 -17.73 2.64
N GLN A 179 7.53 -16.48 2.23
CA GLN A 179 6.46 -15.60 1.79
C GLN A 179 6.58 -15.36 0.29
N THR A 180 5.44 -15.25 -0.37
CA THR A 180 5.34 -14.98 -1.81
C THR A 180 4.75 -13.60 -2.03
N CYS A 181 5.30 -12.84 -2.97
CA CYS A 181 4.78 -11.55 -3.36
C CYS A 181 3.45 -11.73 -4.12
N GLY A 182 2.41 -11.04 -3.67
CA GLY A 182 1.11 -11.04 -4.32
C GLY A 182 1.09 -10.19 -5.59
N ASP A 183 -0.02 -10.28 -6.33
CA ASP A 183 -0.28 -9.46 -7.52
C ASP A 183 -0.41 -7.96 -7.19
N ASP A 184 -0.57 -7.61 -5.91
CA ASP A 184 -0.61 -6.24 -5.41
C ASP A 184 0.77 -5.71 -4.99
N ALA A 185 1.85 -6.41 -5.39
CA ALA A 185 3.23 -6.08 -5.06
C ALA A 185 3.53 -5.95 -3.56
N THR A 186 2.75 -6.67 -2.75
CA THR A 186 2.97 -6.81 -1.31
C THR A 186 3.32 -8.25 -0.95
N TRP A 187 4.14 -8.40 0.08
CA TRP A 187 4.45 -9.72 0.61
C TRP A 187 3.24 -10.34 1.31
N GLY A 188 2.88 -11.55 0.89
CA GLY A 188 1.85 -12.35 1.54
C GLY A 188 2.24 -12.84 2.94
N THR A 189 1.42 -13.72 3.49
CA THR A 189 1.72 -14.37 4.78
C THR A 189 2.96 -15.24 4.69
N CYS A 190 3.67 -15.36 5.81
CA CYS A 190 4.78 -16.31 5.93
C CYS A 190 4.22 -17.74 6.03
N GLU A 191 4.35 -18.52 4.97
CA GLU A 191 3.89 -19.91 4.94
C GLU A 191 4.97 -20.84 5.51
N ASP A 192 4.53 -21.91 6.19
CA ASP A 192 5.39 -22.93 6.80
C ASP A 192 6.36 -22.44 7.89
N GLU A 193 6.17 -21.23 8.43
CA GLU A 193 6.95 -20.77 9.58
C GLU A 193 6.59 -21.56 10.86
N VAL A 194 7.62 -21.83 11.67
CA VAL A 194 7.46 -22.19 13.08
C VAL A 194 7.90 -20.99 13.89
N GLY A 195 6.93 -20.24 14.39
CA GLY A 195 7.17 -19.03 15.17
C GLY A 195 7.39 -19.29 16.67
N PRO A 196 7.66 -18.21 17.44
CA PRO A 196 7.84 -18.26 18.88
C PRO A 196 6.71 -18.97 19.63
N MET A 197 7.09 -19.87 20.54
CA MET A 197 6.22 -20.56 21.47
C MET A 197 6.65 -20.25 22.91
N GLY A 198 5.79 -20.48 23.91
CA GLY A 198 6.18 -20.23 25.29
C GLY A 198 7.30 -21.16 25.77
N GLU A 199 8.21 -20.61 26.56
CA GLU A 199 9.36 -21.34 27.09
C GLU A 199 8.99 -22.61 27.86
N THR A 200 9.78 -23.66 27.61
CA THR A 200 9.69 -24.94 28.29
C THR A 200 11.07 -25.31 28.80
N CYS A 201 11.12 -25.87 30.01
CA CYS A 201 12.38 -26.33 30.58
C CYS A 201 12.87 -27.61 29.87
N ASP A 202 13.51 -27.45 28.72
CA ASP A 202 14.04 -28.53 27.89
C ASP A 202 15.40 -28.21 27.25
N GLY A 203 15.98 -27.04 27.54
CA GLY A 203 17.27 -26.65 26.99
C GLY A 203 17.21 -26.19 25.54
N ILE A 204 16.04 -25.74 25.09
CA ILE A 204 15.81 -25.20 23.75
C ILE A 204 15.15 -23.83 23.91
N ASP A 205 15.68 -22.83 23.22
CA ASP A 205 15.02 -21.55 22.97
C ASP A 205 13.73 -21.75 22.14
N ASN A 206 12.57 -21.82 22.82
CA ASN A 206 11.27 -22.09 22.23
C ASN A 206 10.56 -20.79 21.80
N ASP A 207 10.87 -19.67 22.45
CA ASP A 207 10.32 -18.34 22.14
C ASP A 207 11.20 -17.51 21.18
N CYS A 208 12.36 -18.04 20.83
CA CYS A 208 13.29 -17.57 19.82
C CYS A 208 13.87 -16.19 20.13
N ASP A 209 14.07 -15.88 21.42
CA ASP A 209 14.68 -14.63 21.89
C ASP A 209 16.23 -14.68 21.92
N GLY A 210 16.80 -15.85 21.66
CA GLY A 210 18.23 -16.11 21.60
C GLY A 210 18.84 -16.65 22.90
N THR A 211 18.02 -16.95 23.90
CA THR A 211 18.42 -17.58 25.15
C THR A 211 17.57 -18.83 25.45
N ASP A 212 18.15 -19.80 26.16
CA ASP A 212 17.46 -21.05 26.49
C ASP A 212 17.00 -21.03 27.96
N ASP A 213 15.75 -21.44 28.23
CA ASP A 213 15.18 -21.69 29.56
C ASP A 213 15.13 -20.47 30.52
N GLU A 214 14.62 -19.33 30.07
CA GLU A 214 14.60 -18.08 30.82
C GLU A 214 13.72 -18.20 32.08
N PRO A 215 14.26 -17.93 33.28
CA PRO A 215 13.51 -18.13 34.52
C PRO A 215 12.28 -17.20 34.65
N GLY A 216 12.19 -16.13 33.84
CA GLY A 216 11.04 -15.22 33.80
C GLY A 216 9.87 -15.75 32.98
N ASP A 217 10.15 -16.58 31.97
CA ASP A 217 9.18 -17.03 30.97
C ASP A 217 8.77 -18.50 31.20
N LEU A 218 9.53 -19.21 32.03
CA LEU A 218 9.20 -20.54 32.52
C LEU A 218 8.12 -20.53 33.62
N THR A 219 7.10 -21.38 33.46
CA THR A 219 6.15 -21.69 34.54
C THR A 219 6.62 -22.88 35.38
N ALA A 220 7.39 -22.59 36.44
CA ALA A 220 7.96 -23.62 37.30
C ALA A 220 6.90 -24.40 38.12
N PRO A 221 6.89 -25.75 38.05
CA PRO A 221 6.04 -26.59 38.89
C PRO A 221 6.45 -26.53 40.36
N ASP A 222 5.47 -26.68 41.24
CA ASP A 222 5.65 -26.72 42.68
C ASP A 222 6.48 -27.95 43.12
N CYS A 223 7.28 -27.77 44.18
CA CYS A 223 7.86 -28.89 44.91
C CYS A 223 6.78 -29.72 45.64
N PRO A 224 7.04 -31.00 45.98
CA PRO A 224 6.06 -31.83 46.68
C PRO A 224 5.70 -31.35 48.10
N LEU A 225 6.64 -30.70 48.80
CA LEU A 225 6.43 -30.13 50.13
C LEU A 225 6.06 -28.65 49.97
N GLN A 226 4.91 -28.25 50.50
CA GLN A 226 4.36 -26.89 50.38
C GLN A 226 3.80 -26.36 51.72
N GLN A 227 4.04 -27.09 52.81
CA GLN A 227 3.65 -26.68 54.16
C GLN A 227 4.84 -26.03 54.86
N GLY A 228 4.57 -25.30 55.93
CA GLY A 228 5.61 -24.69 56.76
C GLY A 228 6.56 -23.80 55.96
N VAL A 229 7.86 -23.95 56.24
CA VAL A 229 8.93 -23.16 55.58
C VAL A 229 9.09 -23.49 54.09
N CYS A 230 8.57 -24.63 53.63
CA CYS A 230 8.65 -25.03 52.22
C CYS A 230 7.61 -24.34 51.33
N ALA A 231 6.66 -23.60 51.89
CA ALA A 231 5.58 -22.99 51.13
C ALA A 231 6.10 -22.08 50.00
N GLY A 232 5.68 -22.34 48.77
CA GLY A 232 6.09 -21.59 47.59
C GLY A 232 7.37 -22.10 46.92
N SER A 233 7.98 -23.18 47.42
CA SER A 233 9.15 -23.80 46.80
C SER A 233 8.81 -24.33 45.40
N LYS A 234 9.59 -23.93 44.40
CA LYS A 234 9.44 -24.33 42.99
C LYS A 234 10.61 -25.21 42.54
N ARG A 235 10.37 -26.07 41.55
CA ARG A 235 11.44 -26.86 40.93
C ARG A 235 12.36 -25.94 40.12
N ALA A 236 13.67 -26.19 40.20
CA ALA A 236 14.65 -25.52 39.35
C ALA A 236 14.67 -26.15 37.96
N CYS A 237 14.91 -25.33 36.92
CA CYS A 237 15.13 -25.84 35.57
C CYS A 237 16.58 -26.33 35.40
N GLY A 238 16.74 -27.51 34.81
CA GLY A 238 18.05 -28.10 34.46
C GLY A 238 18.32 -28.15 32.97
N GLY A 239 17.60 -27.34 32.19
CA GLY A 239 17.54 -27.35 30.72
C GLY A 239 17.21 -28.72 30.15
N VAL A 240 18.14 -29.32 29.40
CA VAL A 240 17.94 -30.66 28.81
C VAL A 240 17.63 -31.77 29.84
N ALA A 241 17.98 -31.57 31.12
CA ALA A 241 17.63 -32.49 32.20
C ALA A 241 16.17 -32.31 32.69
N GLY A 242 15.48 -31.30 32.19
CA GLY A 242 14.15 -30.87 32.58
C GLY A 242 14.10 -30.31 34.00
N TRP A 243 12.89 -30.28 34.57
CA TRP A 243 12.67 -29.86 35.95
C TRP A 243 13.42 -30.78 36.92
N ILE A 244 14.30 -30.21 37.73
CA ILE A 244 15.05 -30.95 38.74
C ILE A 244 14.14 -31.32 39.92
N ALA A 245 14.34 -32.50 40.51
CA ALA A 245 13.60 -32.92 41.70
C ALA A 245 14.04 -32.10 42.92
N CYS A 246 13.09 -31.67 43.74
CA CYS A 246 13.41 -30.91 44.95
C CYS A 246 14.09 -31.82 45.98
N SER A 247 15.20 -31.36 46.56
CA SER A 247 15.90 -32.09 47.62
C SER A 247 16.61 -31.15 48.59
N GLY A 248 16.25 -31.26 49.87
CA GLY A 248 16.98 -30.59 50.94
C GLY A 248 16.90 -29.06 50.92
N ILE A 249 17.84 -28.47 51.63
CA ILE A 249 17.98 -27.01 51.83
C ILE A 249 18.10 -26.24 50.51
N GLU A 250 18.68 -26.84 49.47
CA GLU A 250 18.85 -26.23 48.14
C GLU A 250 17.51 -25.95 47.44
N SER A 251 16.45 -26.70 47.76
CA SER A 251 15.12 -26.54 47.15
C SER A 251 14.10 -25.89 48.08
N TYR A 252 14.22 -26.13 49.39
CA TYR A 252 13.23 -25.73 50.38
C TYR A 252 13.66 -24.54 51.25
N GLY A 253 14.86 -24.00 51.02
CA GLY A 253 15.37 -22.84 51.74
C GLY A 253 16.12 -23.20 53.01
N GLY A 254 16.81 -22.19 53.59
CA GLY A 254 17.78 -22.35 54.67
C GLY A 254 17.25 -22.97 55.96
N ASP A 255 15.96 -22.77 56.22
CA ASP A 255 15.29 -23.23 57.44
C ASP A 255 14.83 -24.70 57.32
N TYR A 256 14.84 -25.29 56.12
CA TYR A 256 14.39 -26.67 55.92
C TYR A 256 15.23 -27.67 56.72
N GLN A 257 14.54 -28.57 57.42
CA GLN A 257 15.13 -29.70 58.11
C GLN A 257 14.44 -31.01 57.70
N ALA A 258 15.20 -32.09 57.49
CA ALA A 258 14.55 -33.39 57.23
C ALA A 258 13.84 -33.96 58.48
N VAL A 259 14.19 -33.45 59.66
CA VAL A 259 13.63 -33.77 60.97
C VAL A 259 13.72 -32.50 61.80
N GLU A 260 12.67 -32.18 62.56
CA GLU A 260 12.66 -31.06 63.49
C GLU A 260 13.73 -31.23 64.57
N THR A 261 14.66 -30.27 64.64
CA THR A 261 15.65 -30.20 65.72
C THR A 261 15.82 -28.81 66.31
N LEU A 262 15.32 -27.76 65.62
CA LEU A 262 15.46 -26.38 66.08
C LEU A 262 14.38 -25.99 67.10
N CYS A 263 13.20 -26.62 67.05
CA CYS A 263 12.07 -26.33 67.94
C CYS A 263 11.80 -24.81 68.03
N ASP A 264 11.78 -24.14 66.88
CA ASP A 264 11.80 -22.68 66.75
C ASP A 264 10.43 -22.08 66.44
N GLY A 265 9.37 -22.88 66.51
CA GLY A 265 8.01 -22.45 66.20
C GLY A 265 7.69 -22.47 64.71
N LEU A 266 8.55 -23.04 63.87
CA LEU A 266 8.33 -23.24 62.45
C LEU A 266 8.10 -24.73 62.14
N ASP A 267 7.52 -25.00 60.96
CA ASP A 267 7.39 -26.35 60.39
C ASP A 267 8.50 -26.47 59.33
N ASN A 268 9.69 -26.80 59.80
CA ASN A 268 10.94 -26.90 59.05
C ASN A 268 11.00 -28.20 58.24
N ASN A 269 10.30 -29.26 58.67
CA ASN A 269 10.19 -30.52 57.95
C ASN A 269 9.05 -30.56 56.90
N CYS A 270 8.16 -29.57 56.97
CA CYS A 270 7.06 -29.32 56.05
C CYS A 270 6.00 -30.42 56.02
N ASP A 271 5.76 -31.09 57.15
CA ASP A 271 4.76 -32.14 57.31
C ASP A 271 3.38 -31.60 57.73
N GLY A 272 3.30 -30.32 58.08
CA GLY A 272 2.08 -29.62 58.50
C GLY A 272 1.88 -29.55 60.01
N ILE A 273 2.83 -30.04 60.80
CA ILE A 273 2.86 -29.92 62.25
C ILE A 273 4.07 -29.05 62.62
N THR A 274 3.88 -28.15 63.58
CA THR A 274 4.95 -27.31 64.09
C THR A 274 5.62 -27.99 65.28
N ASP A 275 6.96 -28.05 65.27
CA ASP A 275 7.82 -28.58 66.35
C ASP A 275 7.46 -30.00 66.84
N GLU A 276 7.16 -30.95 65.94
CA GLU A 276 6.81 -32.30 66.37
C GLU A 276 8.00 -33.07 66.97
N GLY A 277 7.80 -33.63 68.17
CA GLY A 277 8.85 -34.34 68.89
C GLY A 277 9.71 -33.44 69.79
N CYS A 278 9.37 -32.15 69.91
CA CYS A 278 9.94 -31.24 70.91
C CYS A 278 9.16 -31.30 72.23
N ASP A 279 9.84 -31.28 73.37
CA ASP A 279 9.19 -31.24 74.71
C ASP A 279 8.76 -29.80 75.07
N CYS A 280 9.49 -28.79 74.58
CA CYS A 280 9.14 -27.38 74.63
C CYS A 280 9.73 -26.58 73.46
N ILE A 281 9.14 -25.42 73.15
CA ILE A 281 9.63 -24.50 72.10
C ILE A 281 10.80 -23.69 72.68
N ASP A 282 11.88 -23.51 71.92
CA ASP A 282 13.06 -22.79 72.40
C ASP A 282 12.71 -21.34 72.79
N GLY A 283 13.14 -20.92 73.99
CA GLY A 283 12.80 -19.62 74.54
C GLY A 283 11.40 -19.50 75.15
N GLU A 284 10.52 -20.51 75.05
CA GLU A 284 9.27 -20.50 75.82
C GLU A 284 9.55 -20.49 77.32
N THR A 285 8.70 -19.77 78.07
CA THR A 285 8.83 -19.64 79.51
C THR A 285 7.62 -20.19 80.22
N GLN A 286 7.84 -20.98 81.27
CA GLN A 286 6.76 -21.46 82.13
C GLN A 286 7.08 -21.16 83.60
N ALA A 287 6.02 -21.00 84.39
CA ALA A 287 6.16 -20.83 85.82
C ALA A 287 6.69 -22.13 86.44
N CYS A 288 7.68 -22.01 87.34
CA CYS A 288 8.24 -23.14 88.07
C CYS A 288 8.24 -22.86 89.58
N GLY A 289 8.12 -23.92 90.38
CA GLY A 289 7.96 -23.80 91.84
C GLY A 289 6.54 -23.44 92.28
N THR A 290 6.37 -23.08 93.55
CA THR A 290 5.06 -22.76 94.16
C THR A 290 5.07 -21.41 94.85
N ASP A 291 3.98 -20.65 94.73
CA ASP A 291 3.74 -19.41 95.48
C ASP A 291 3.13 -19.70 96.86
N THR A 292 3.72 -20.62 97.62
CA THR A 292 3.22 -20.98 98.96
C THR A 292 4.18 -20.55 100.06
N GLY A 293 3.73 -19.66 100.93
CA GLY A 293 4.49 -19.18 102.09
C GLY A 293 5.53 -18.12 101.71
N VAL A 294 6.82 -18.39 101.96
CA VAL A 294 7.95 -17.50 101.62
C VAL A 294 8.57 -17.80 100.25
N CYS A 295 8.06 -18.80 99.53
CA CYS A 295 8.49 -19.16 98.18
C CYS A 295 7.81 -18.24 97.15
N MET A 296 8.58 -17.81 96.14
CA MET A 296 8.06 -17.14 94.94
C MET A 296 8.25 -18.09 93.75
N ALA A 297 7.23 -18.18 92.90
CA ALA A 297 7.32 -18.85 91.62
C ALA A 297 8.46 -18.23 90.79
N GLY A 298 9.31 -19.09 90.27
CA GLY A 298 10.32 -18.73 89.29
C GLY A 298 9.77 -18.83 87.88
N THR A 299 10.55 -18.37 86.92
CA THR A 299 10.32 -18.59 85.50
C THR A 299 11.44 -19.50 85.01
N GLN A 300 11.09 -20.66 84.44
CA GLN A 300 12.04 -21.49 83.70
C GLN A 300 11.85 -21.25 82.21
N THR A 301 12.96 -21.22 81.48
CA THR A 301 13.01 -20.98 80.03
C THR A 301 13.51 -22.25 79.35
N CYS A 302 12.81 -22.70 78.31
CA CYS A 302 13.27 -23.77 77.45
C CYS A 302 14.60 -23.34 76.79
N THR A 303 15.63 -24.18 76.88
CA THR A 303 16.94 -23.94 76.26
C THR A 303 17.33 -25.22 75.54
N ALA A 304 17.01 -25.28 74.25
CA ALA A 304 16.96 -26.46 73.39
C ALA A 304 15.83 -27.45 73.76
N GLY A 305 14.85 -27.56 72.86
CA GLY A 305 13.60 -28.32 73.02
C GLY A 305 13.73 -29.80 73.32
#